data_AF-A0AAW2D786-F1
#
_entry.id   AF-A0AAW2D786-F1
#
_cell.length_a   1.000
_cell.length_b   1.000
_cell.length_c   1.000
_cell.angle_alpha   90.00
_cell.angle_beta   90.00
_cell.angle_gamma   90.00
#
_symmetry.space_group_name_H-M   'P 1'
#
loop_
_entity.id
_entity.type
_entity.pdbx_description
1 polymer ?
#
loop_
_entity_poly.entity_id
_entity_poly.type
_entity_poly.pdbx_seq_one_letter_code
_entity_poly.pdbx_strand_id
1 'polypeptide(L)'
;MITHLVDDDPDSHAVKIGKYLLTNGTTSQLLIPESGECDLRSDKGELYVSEEGSVSPEDTLVGELIDHEKVRWKAEVLAALFLPYEVDIIQSIPLSSHLPEDKLVWAETSNGKFNVCSAYTVATRLSSNPNSGTSSDMGQGRQFWKRLWALPLPHKTRHFAWRACRDILPTKANLQKCKVVQDSLCDGCRLEVETTSHIFISYPRAREVWACSKIVLPGGAFSMNSFYDLMWKMVMVDHIDVDMVARVVILAWAMWYHRNEDWEPRESQVTCFVVGQHPIWRNIVLLQ
;
A
#
# COMPACT_ATOMS: atom_id res chain seq x y z
N MET A 1 14.13 21.72 8.19
CA MET A 1 14.53 21.30 9.54
C MET A 1 14.98 19.86 9.42
N ILE A 2 16.30 19.67 9.39
CA ILE A 2 16.98 18.40 9.15
C ILE A 2 17.01 17.65 10.48
N THR A 3 16.45 16.45 10.55
CA THR A 3 16.67 15.55 11.68
C THR A 3 17.51 14.38 11.19
N HIS A 4 18.80 14.49 11.50
CA HIS A 4 19.74 13.37 11.58
C HIS A 4 19.21 12.35 12.58
N LEU A 5 19.13 11.08 12.17
CA LEU A 5 19.29 9.95 13.09
C LEU A 5 20.34 9.05 12.47
N VAL A 6 21.55 9.23 12.99
CA VAL A 6 22.69 8.33 12.86
C VAL A 6 22.48 7.28 13.94
N ASP A 7 22.16 6.06 13.53
CA ASP A 7 22.48 4.85 14.28
C ASP A 7 23.37 4.03 13.35
N ASP A 8 24.68 4.25 13.47
CA ASP A 8 25.72 3.48 12.79
C ASP A 8 25.89 2.14 13.52
N ASP A 9 25.44 1.07 12.88
CA ASP A 9 25.79 -0.30 13.22
C ASP A 9 27.07 -0.69 12.44
N PRO A 10 28.22 -0.91 13.10
CA PRO A 10 29.51 -1.11 12.44
C PRO A 10 29.64 -2.41 11.63
N ASP A 11 28.65 -3.30 11.67
CA ASP A 11 28.64 -4.56 10.90
C ASP A 11 27.75 -4.51 9.63
N SER A 12 27.19 -3.34 9.27
CA SER A 12 26.37 -3.16 8.07
C SER A 12 27.19 -2.65 6.88
N HIS A 13 27.52 -3.55 5.93
CA HIS A 13 28.24 -3.23 4.68
C HIS A 13 27.47 -2.36 3.65
N ALA A 14 26.39 -1.69 4.05
CA ALA A 14 25.57 -0.86 3.16
C ALA A 14 25.51 0.59 3.66
N VAL A 15 26.10 1.52 2.91
CA VAL A 15 26.05 2.96 3.17
C VAL A 15 24.88 3.57 2.38
N LYS A 16 23.93 4.21 3.07
CA LYS A 16 22.82 4.96 2.43
C LYS A 16 23.28 6.38 2.10
N ILE A 17 23.43 6.70 0.81
CA ILE A 17 23.75 8.05 0.33
C ILE A 17 22.57 8.54 -0.52
N GLY A 18 21.79 9.49 0.00
CA GLY A 18 20.72 10.12 -0.78
C GLY A 18 19.84 9.10 -1.51
N LYS A 19 19.33 9.41 -2.69
CA LYS A 19 18.46 8.53 -3.48
C LYS A 19 19.14 7.26 -4.03
N TYR A 20 20.38 6.94 -3.64
CA TYR A 20 21.16 5.87 -4.25
C TYR A 20 21.59 4.81 -3.22
N LEU A 21 21.38 3.55 -3.60
CA LEU A 21 22.04 2.41 -2.99
C LEU A 21 23.19 2.04 -3.92
N LEU A 22 24.43 2.17 -3.43
CA LEU A 22 25.60 1.67 -4.11
C LEU A 22 25.83 0.23 -3.61
N THR A 23 25.53 -0.74 -4.46
CA THR A 23 25.93 -2.14 -4.26
C THR A 23 26.89 -2.52 -5.38
N ASN A 24 27.97 -3.22 -5.03
CA ASN A 24 28.85 -3.80 -6.03
C ASN A 24 28.04 -4.79 -6.88
N GLY A 25 27.99 -4.52 -8.18
CA GLY A 25 27.42 -5.43 -9.18
C GLY A 25 25.92 -5.70 -9.05
N THR A 26 25.10 -4.79 -9.61
CA THR A 26 24.06 -5.01 -10.65
C THR A 26 22.90 -4.03 -10.41
N THR A 27 22.77 -3.05 -11.31
CA THR A 27 21.61 -2.16 -11.53
C THR A 27 21.09 -1.39 -10.31
N SER A 28 21.69 -0.23 -10.01
CA SER A 28 20.97 0.85 -9.34
C SER A 28 20.06 1.51 -10.39
N GLN A 29 18.86 0.96 -10.58
CA GLN A 29 17.87 1.54 -11.49
C GLN A 29 17.47 2.93 -10.95
N LEU A 30 17.83 3.97 -11.72
CA LEU A 30 17.29 5.31 -11.58
C LEU A 30 15.76 5.27 -11.71
N LEU A 31 15.04 5.65 -10.65
CA LEU A 31 13.66 6.11 -10.79
C LEU A 31 13.70 7.53 -11.37
N ILE A 32 13.69 7.63 -12.70
CA ILE A 32 13.39 8.87 -13.42
C ILE A 32 11.86 9.07 -13.37
N PRO A 33 11.35 10.26 -13.01
CA PRO A 33 9.97 10.61 -13.33
C PRO A 33 9.89 11.03 -14.80
N GLU A 34 9.03 10.35 -15.56
CA GLU A 34 8.60 10.81 -16.88
C GLU A 34 7.95 12.21 -16.77
N SER A 35 8.51 13.20 -17.46
CA SER A 35 7.79 14.15 -18.34
C SER A 35 8.66 15.38 -18.62
N GLY A 36 8.84 15.72 -19.90
CA GLY A 36 9.35 17.03 -20.31
C GLY A 36 10.03 17.02 -21.67
N GLU A 37 9.24 17.16 -22.74
CA GLU A 37 9.70 17.60 -24.05
C GLU A 37 10.56 18.87 -23.95
N CYS A 38 11.61 18.94 -24.77
CA CYS A 38 12.04 20.18 -25.43
C CYS A 38 12.90 19.84 -26.65
N ASP A 39 12.31 20.01 -27.83
CA ASP A 39 12.94 20.12 -29.14
C ASP A 39 14.02 21.23 -29.13
N LEU A 40 15.12 21.05 -29.86
CA LEU A 40 15.77 22.10 -30.67
C LEU A 40 16.90 21.50 -31.55
N ARG A 41 16.64 21.48 -32.87
CA ARG A 41 17.62 21.32 -33.95
C ARG A 41 18.70 22.42 -33.90
N SER A 42 19.96 22.07 -34.17
CA SER A 42 20.80 22.81 -35.12
C SER A 42 21.92 21.94 -35.67
N ASP A 43 22.05 22.01 -36.98
CA ASP A 43 22.99 21.36 -37.87
C ASP A 43 24.25 22.24 -38.01
N LYS A 44 25.46 21.66 -37.87
CA LYS A 44 26.75 22.00 -38.53
C LYS A 44 27.93 21.52 -37.69
N GLY A 45 28.77 20.71 -38.32
CA GLY A 45 29.83 19.96 -37.68
C GLY A 45 31.10 20.73 -37.36
N GLU A 46 31.86 20.14 -36.45
CA GLU A 46 33.30 20.24 -36.33
C GLU A 46 33.82 18.89 -35.81
N LEU A 47 34.72 18.29 -36.58
CA LEU A 47 35.44 17.06 -36.25
C LEU A 47 36.38 17.36 -35.07
N TYR A 48 36.04 16.87 -33.88
CA TYR A 48 37.03 16.72 -32.81
C TYR A 48 37.56 15.29 -32.82
N VAL A 49 38.85 15.19 -33.12
CA VAL A 49 39.66 13.98 -32.93
C VAL A 49 39.49 13.55 -31.47
N SER A 50 38.80 12.43 -31.24
CA SER A 50 38.74 11.81 -29.92
C SER A 50 39.95 10.91 -29.79
N GLU A 51 40.93 11.35 -29.00
CA GLU A 51 41.93 10.47 -28.42
C GLU A 51 41.24 9.32 -27.66
N GLU A 52 41.91 8.18 -27.64
CA GLU A 52 41.43 6.90 -27.14
C GLU A 52 40.87 6.99 -25.70
N GLY A 53 39.66 6.49 -25.49
CA GLY A 53 39.16 6.11 -24.16
C GLY A 53 38.02 6.94 -23.57
N SER A 54 36.98 7.32 -24.34
CA SER A 54 35.73 7.79 -23.73
C SER A 54 34.91 6.62 -23.19
N VAL A 55 35.06 6.32 -21.90
CA VAL A 55 34.17 5.41 -21.18
C VAL A 55 32.80 6.08 -21.04
N SER A 56 31.78 5.49 -21.64
CA SER A 56 30.39 5.95 -21.48
C SER A 56 29.92 5.67 -20.05
N PRO A 57 29.40 6.67 -19.30
CA PRO A 57 28.95 6.48 -17.92
C PRO A 57 27.79 5.50 -17.75
N GLU A 58 27.06 5.21 -18.82
CA GLU A 58 25.77 4.51 -18.73
C GLU A 58 25.90 3.00 -18.48
N ASP A 59 27.08 2.41 -18.73
CA ASP A 59 27.32 0.96 -18.60
C ASP A 59 28.49 0.60 -17.67
N THR A 60 29.08 1.56 -16.96
CA THR A 60 30.25 1.31 -16.09
C THR A 60 29.83 0.59 -14.81
N LEU A 61 30.45 -0.56 -14.50
CA LEU A 61 30.19 -1.30 -13.28
C LEU A 61 31.02 -0.75 -12.10
N VAL A 62 30.48 -0.80 -10.88
CA VAL A 62 31.19 -0.35 -9.67
C VAL A 62 32.53 -1.10 -9.50
N GLY A 63 32.59 -2.38 -9.88
CA GLY A 63 33.83 -3.16 -9.88
C GLY A 63 34.93 -2.57 -10.77
N GLU A 64 34.57 -1.89 -11.87
CA GLU A 64 35.54 -1.27 -12.79
C GLU A 64 36.16 0.00 -12.19
N LEU A 65 35.47 0.62 -11.22
CA LEU A 65 35.93 1.77 -10.44
C LEU A 65 36.87 1.37 -9.29
N ILE A 66 37.03 0.06 -9.03
CA ILE A 66 37.86 -0.49 -7.96
C ILE A 66 39.16 -1.06 -8.57
N ASP A 67 40.28 -0.73 -7.94
CA ASP A 67 41.56 -1.39 -8.15
C ASP A 67 41.61 -2.63 -7.25
N HIS A 68 41.37 -3.81 -7.85
CA HIS A 68 41.32 -5.09 -7.14
C HIS A 68 42.67 -5.54 -6.57
N GLU A 69 43.81 -5.08 -7.14
CA GLU A 69 45.13 -5.44 -6.63
C GLU A 69 45.48 -4.65 -5.37
N LYS A 70 45.09 -3.38 -5.33
CA LYS A 70 45.41 -2.47 -4.23
C LYS A 70 44.25 -2.24 -3.26
N VAL A 71 43.09 -2.87 -3.51
CA VAL A 71 41.84 -2.72 -2.74
C VAL A 71 41.54 -1.24 -2.46
N ARG A 72 41.53 -0.43 -3.51
CA ARG A 72 41.26 1.02 -3.43
C ARG A 72 40.39 1.48 -4.58
N TRP A 73 39.70 2.60 -4.38
CA TRP A 73 39.02 3.29 -5.47
C TRP A 73 40.01 3.90 -6.46
N LYS A 74 39.72 3.81 -7.76
CA LYS A 74 40.50 4.46 -8.83
C LYS A 74 40.15 5.95 -8.87
N ALA A 75 40.86 6.75 -8.06
CA ALA A 75 40.57 8.17 -7.89
C ALA A 75 40.52 8.96 -9.21
N GLU A 76 41.40 8.64 -10.16
CA GLU A 76 41.45 9.30 -11.47
C GLU A 76 40.20 9.02 -12.32
N VAL A 77 39.69 7.78 -12.27
CA VAL A 77 38.46 7.38 -12.97
C VAL A 77 37.24 8.02 -12.30
N LEU A 78 37.21 8.06 -10.97
CA LEU A 78 36.13 8.72 -10.23
C LEU A 78 36.08 10.22 -10.52
N ALA A 79 37.21 10.90 -10.55
CA ALA A 79 37.28 12.33 -10.85
C ALA A 79 36.85 12.68 -12.29
N ALA A 80 36.97 11.73 -13.22
CA ALA A 80 36.51 11.90 -14.59
C ALA A 80 34.99 11.68 -14.76
N LEU A 81 34.38 10.85 -13.90
CA LEU A 81 32.97 10.44 -14.03
C LEU A 81 32.01 11.16 -13.07
N PHE A 82 32.49 11.63 -11.91
CA PHE A 82 31.67 12.16 -10.83
C PHE A 82 32.09 13.57 -10.42
N LEU A 83 31.17 14.32 -9.79
CA LEU A 83 31.47 15.63 -9.24
C LEU A 83 32.39 15.50 -8.00
N PRO A 84 33.22 16.50 -7.68
CA PRO A 84 34.19 16.40 -6.57
C PRO A 84 33.58 15.94 -5.23
N TYR A 85 32.38 16.44 -4.90
CA TYR A 85 31.70 16.05 -3.66
C TYR A 85 31.19 14.60 -3.68
N GLU A 86 30.87 14.05 -4.86
CA GLU A 86 30.45 12.65 -5.02
C GLU A 86 31.66 11.73 -4.93
N VAL A 87 32.80 12.14 -5.50
CA VAL A 87 34.07 11.42 -5.39
C VAL A 87 34.48 11.27 -3.92
N ASP A 88 34.39 12.35 -3.13
CA ASP A 88 34.70 12.31 -1.70
C ASP A 88 33.80 11.32 -0.95
N ILE A 89 32.51 11.32 -1.27
CA ILE A 89 31.54 10.38 -0.68
C ILE A 89 31.86 8.93 -1.08
N ILE A 90 32.12 8.66 -2.36
CA ILE A 90 32.43 7.31 -2.85
C ILE A 90 33.72 6.80 -2.21
N GLN A 91 34.77 7.64 -2.13
CA GLN A 91 36.04 7.28 -1.51
C GLN A 91 35.92 7.02 0.00
N SER A 92 34.91 7.59 0.67
CA SER A 92 34.63 7.31 2.08
C SER A 92 34.05 5.91 2.34
N ILE A 93 33.56 5.22 1.29
CA ILE A 93 33.01 3.87 1.41
C ILE A 93 34.16 2.87 1.59
N PRO A 94 34.23 2.16 2.74
CA PRO A 94 35.29 1.21 3.00
C PRO A 94 35.15 -0.02 2.09
N LEU A 95 36.24 -0.36 1.40
CA LEU A 95 36.33 -1.59 0.61
C LEU A 95 36.76 -2.74 1.52
N SER A 96 36.10 -3.90 1.38
CA SER A 96 36.48 -5.11 2.11
C SER A 96 37.80 -5.66 1.57
N SER A 97 38.77 -5.89 2.45
CA SER A 97 40.06 -6.53 2.13
C SER A 97 39.90 -7.96 1.60
N HIS A 98 38.78 -8.62 1.91
CA HIS A 98 38.50 -9.99 1.51
C HIS A 98 37.77 -10.11 0.17
N LEU A 99 37.36 -9.00 -0.45
CA LEU A 99 36.66 -8.94 -1.74
C LEU A 99 35.64 -10.10 -1.92
N PRO A 100 34.64 -10.22 -1.02
CA PRO A 100 33.66 -11.30 -1.12
C PRO A 100 32.86 -11.19 -2.43
N GLU A 101 32.37 -12.33 -2.92
CA GLU A 101 31.44 -12.35 -4.05
C GLU A 101 30.18 -11.53 -3.75
N ASP A 102 29.70 -10.84 -4.78
CA ASP A 102 28.50 -10.00 -4.72
C ASP A 102 27.26 -10.82 -4.33
N LYS A 103 26.42 -10.23 -3.48
CA LYS A 103 25.18 -10.86 -3.01
C LYS A 103 24.05 -9.85 -3.05
N LEU A 104 22.86 -10.34 -3.39
CA LEU A 104 21.64 -9.55 -3.29
C LEU A 104 21.31 -9.29 -1.81
N VAL A 105 21.22 -8.02 -1.45
CA VAL A 105 20.95 -7.55 -0.09
C VAL A 105 19.66 -6.73 -0.10
N TRP A 106 18.77 -6.99 0.85
CA TRP A 106 17.54 -6.23 1.03
C TRP A 106 17.79 -4.99 1.92
N ALA A 107 17.73 -3.81 1.31
CA ALA A 107 18.12 -2.54 1.92
C ALA A 107 17.23 -2.05 3.08
N GLU A 108 16.06 -2.67 3.30
CA GLU A 108 15.13 -2.29 4.37
C GLU A 108 15.33 -3.09 5.66
N THR A 109 16.33 -3.97 5.67
CA THR A 109 16.68 -4.77 6.85
C THR A 109 18.15 -4.61 7.13
N SER A 110 18.51 -4.34 8.39
CA SER A 110 19.91 -4.18 8.82
C SER A 110 20.75 -5.44 8.56
N ASN A 111 20.15 -6.63 8.68
CA ASN A 111 20.81 -7.89 8.37
C ASN A 111 20.83 -8.24 6.87
N GLY A 112 20.31 -7.37 6.02
CA GLY A 112 20.29 -7.57 4.58
C GLY A 112 19.36 -8.66 4.05
N LYS A 113 18.57 -9.31 4.92
CA LYS A 113 17.72 -10.45 4.54
C LYS A 113 16.32 -10.00 4.15
N PHE A 114 15.89 -10.39 2.95
CA PHE A 114 14.52 -10.19 2.51
C PHE A 114 13.52 -10.85 3.47
N ASN A 115 12.47 -10.13 3.83
CA ASN A 115 11.29 -10.70 4.47
C ASN A 115 10.02 -10.01 3.99
N VAL A 116 8.91 -10.76 4.02
CA VAL A 116 7.61 -10.31 3.51
C VAL A 116 7.10 -9.07 4.25
N CYS A 117 7.36 -8.93 5.55
CA CYS A 117 6.91 -7.78 6.34
C CYS A 117 7.57 -6.46 5.88
N SER A 118 8.88 -6.48 5.67
CA SER A 118 9.64 -5.33 5.18
C SER A 118 9.26 -4.99 3.73
N ALA A 119 9.11 -6.00 2.86
CA ALA A 119 8.62 -5.82 1.50
C ALA A 119 7.21 -5.22 1.43
N TYR A 120 6.31 -5.70 2.29
CA TYR A 120 4.95 -5.15 2.40
C TYR A 120 4.97 -3.69 2.88
N THR A 121 5.87 -3.36 3.82
CA THR A 121 6.05 -1.99 4.29
C THR A 121 6.50 -1.07 3.16
N VAL A 122 7.45 -1.49 2.34
CA VAL A 122 7.89 -0.75 1.14
C VAL A 122 6.75 -0.61 0.13
N ALA A 123 6.08 -1.71 -0.21
CA ALA A 123 4.97 -1.69 -1.15
C ALA A 123 3.87 -0.71 -0.70
N THR A 124 3.56 -0.70 0.59
CA THR A 124 2.58 0.23 1.17
C THR A 124 3.04 1.68 1.03
N ARG A 125 4.31 1.99 1.36
CA ARG A 125 4.89 3.33 1.19
C ARG A 125 4.88 3.79 -0.26
N LEU A 126 5.25 2.94 -1.21
CA LEU A 126 5.29 3.25 -2.64
C LEU A 126 3.88 3.40 -3.25
N SER A 127 2.92 2.62 -2.76
CA SER A 127 1.51 2.73 -3.19
C SER A 127 0.79 3.96 -2.61
N SER A 128 1.38 4.58 -1.58
CA SER A 128 0.82 5.79 -0.97
C SER A 128 1.16 7.00 -1.84
N ASN A 129 0.16 7.54 -2.53
CA ASN A 129 0.32 8.71 -3.39
C ASN A 129 0.73 9.93 -2.52
N PRO A 130 1.88 10.59 -2.76
CA PRO A 130 2.31 11.75 -1.98
C PRO A 130 1.35 12.95 -2.08
N ASN A 131 0.46 12.97 -3.09
CA ASN A 131 -0.60 13.98 -3.25
C ASN A 131 -1.93 13.59 -2.58
N SER A 132 -2.08 12.37 -2.07
CA SER A 132 -3.14 12.05 -1.10
C SER A 132 -2.61 12.38 0.28
N GLY A 133 -2.90 13.59 0.74
CA GLY A 133 -2.60 14.03 2.09
C GLY A 133 -3.18 13.04 3.12
N THR A 134 -2.38 12.08 3.56
CA THR A 134 -2.66 11.25 4.73
C THR A 134 -2.20 12.01 5.97
N SER A 135 -2.75 13.21 6.13
CA SER A 135 -2.79 13.91 7.41
C SER A 135 -4.08 13.55 8.15
N SER A 136 -4.53 12.30 8.07
CA SER A 136 -5.36 11.75 9.13
C SER A 136 -4.39 11.39 10.23
N ASP A 137 -4.22 12.34 11.15
CA ASP A 137 -3.51 12.19 12.41
C ASP A 137 -3.64 10.73 12.91
N MET A 138 -2.55 9.96 12.87
CA MET A 138 -2.55 8.51 13.16
C MET A 138 -3.21 8.21 14.53
N GLY A 139 -3.24 9.21 15.43
CA GLY A 139 -4.00 9.19 16.66
C GLY A 139 -5.51 9.07 16.48
N GLN A 140 -6.13 9.79 15.55
CA GLN A 140 -7.58 9.77 15.32
C GLN A 140 -8.04 8.43 14.75
N GLY A 141 -7.30 7.87 13.77
CA GLY A 141 -7.57 6.53 13.25
C GLY A 141 -7.53 5.47 14.35
N ARG A 142 -6.49 5.50 15.19
CA ARG A 142 -6.37 4.59 16.35
C ARG A 142 -7.53 4.77 17.34
N GLN A 143 -7.93 6.00 17.62
CA GLN A 143 -9.07 6.30 18.51
C GLN A 143 -10.39 5.79 17.95
N PHE A 144 -10.65 5.98 16.65
CA PHE A 144 -11.83 5.44 15.98
C PHE A 144 -11.94 3.93 16.16
N TRP A 145 -10.87 3.19 15.86
CA TRP A 145 -10.86 1.74 16.02
C TRP A 145 -11.06 1.32 17.48
N LYS A 146 -10.42 2.01 18.44
CA LYS A 146 -10.62 1.76 19.87
C LYS A 146 -12.10 1.91 20.27
N ARG A 147 -12.77 2.96 19.80
CA ARG A 147 -14.20 3.21 20.05
C ARG A 147 -15.09 2.16 19.38
N LEU A 148 -14.81 1.79 18.13
CA LEU A 148 -15.57 0.76 17.41
C LEU A 148 -15.52 -0.60 18.11
N TRP A 149 -14.34 -0.99 18.62
CA TRP A 149 -14.16 -2.25 19.34
C TRP A 149 -14.78 -2.25 20.74
N ALA A 150 -14.98 -1.07 21.34
CA ALA A 150 -15.60 -0.90 22.65
C ALA A 150 -17.14 -0.87 22.61
N LEU A 151 -17.77 -0.91 21.42
CA LEU A 151 -19.22 -0.95 21.31
C LEU A 151 -19.81 -2.16 22.06
N PRO A 152 -20.97 -2.01 22.75
CA PRO A 152 -21.64 -3.08 23.50
C PRO A 152 -22.37 -4.05 22.57
N LEU A 153 -21.60 -4.70 21.70
CA LEU A 153 -22.08 -5.55 20.61
C LEU A 153 -21.49 -6.96 20.71
N PRO A 154 -22.25 -7.99 20.30
CA PRO A 154 -21.72 -9.34 20.14
C PRO A 154 -20.47 -9.34 19.25
N HIS A 155 -19.53 -10.23 19.54
CA HIS A 155 -18.23 -10.31 18.84
C HIS A 155 -18.40 -10.41 17.32
N LYS A 156 -19.34 -11.25 16.86
CA LYS A 156 -19.69 -11.43 15.44
C LYS A 156 -20.07 -10.11 14.75
N THR A 157 -20.86 -9.29 15.43
CA THR A 157 -21.35 -8.00 14.91
C THR A 157 -20.25 -6.94 14.89
N ARG A 158 -19.35 -6.91 15.89
CA ARG A 158 -18.16 -6.04 15.88
C ARG A 158 -17.20 -6.39 14.74
N HIS A 159 -16.94 -7.68 14.52
CA HIS A 159 -16.14 -8.12 13.39
C HIS A 159 -16.77 -7.75 12.04
N PHE A 160 -18.10 -7.86 11.92
CA PHE A 160 -18.79 -7.34 10.75
C PHE A 160 -18.55 -5.85 10.56
N ALA A 161 -18.73 -5.04 11.61
CA ALA A 161 -18.53 -3.58 11.53
C ALA A 161 -17.11 -3.22 11.10
N TRP A 162 -16.11 -3.90 11.67
CA TRP A 162 -14.71 -3.74 11.26
C TRP A 162 -14.49 -4.08 9.79
N ARG A 163 -15.03 -5.20 9.29
CA ARG A 163 -14.95 -5.57 7.87
C ARG A 163 -15.66 -4.57 6.96
N ALA A 164 -16.82 -4.08 7.37
CA ALA A 164 -17.59 -3.08 6.64
C ALA A 164 -16.82 -1.75 6.54
N CYS A 165 -16.27 -1.28 7.67
CA CYS A 165 -15.44 -0.06 7.73
C CYS A 165 -14.13 -0.20 6.95
N ARG A 166 -13.60 -1.40 6.77
CA ARG A 166 -12.42 -1.63 5.94
C ARG A 166 -12.74 -1.87 4.46
N ASP A 167 -14.02 -1.83 4.09
CA ASP A 167 -14.52 -2.16 2.74
C ASP A 167 -14.02 -3.51 2.22
N ILE A 168 -13.96 -4.53 3.09
CA ILE A 168 -13.52 -5.90 2.76
C ILE A 168 -14.66 -6.92 2.82
N LEU A 169 -15.92 -6.46 2.89
CA LEU A 169 -17.06 -7.34 2.71
C LEU A 169 -17.10 -7.85 1.26
N PRO A 170 -17.58 -9.09 1.02
CA PRO A 170 -17.70 -9.67 -0.33
C PRO A 170 -18.90 -9.06 -1.08
N THR A 171 -18.89 -7.74 -1.25
CA THR A 171 -19.79 -7.04 -2.17
C THR A 171 -19.38 -7.36 -3.61
N LYS A 172 -20.28 -7.27 -4.59
CA LYS A 172 -19.89 -7.53 -5.97
C LYS A 172 -18.80 -6.59 -6.49
N ALA A 173 -18.77 -5.34 -6.04
CA ALA A 173 -17.65 -4.44 -6.37
C ALA A 173 -16.29 -5.01 -5.93
N ASN A 174 -16.22 -5.58 -4.71
CA ASN A 174 -15.00 -6.18 -4.20
C ASN A 174 -14.69 -7.53 -4.85
N LEU A 175 -15.71 -8.33 -5.12
CA LEU A 175 -15.55 -9.61 -5.84
C LEU A 175 -15.06 -9.37 -7.27
N GLN A 176 -15.51 -8.31 -7.95
CA GLN A 176 -15.05 -7.92 -9.27
C GLN A 176 -13.58 -7.48 -9.24
N LYS A 177 -13.18 -6.67 -8.23
CA LYS A 177 -11.75 -6.33 -8.01
C LYS A 177 -10.88 -7.58 -7.83
N CYS A 178 -11.41 -8.60 -7.15
CA CYS A 178 -10.76 -9.90 -6.98
C CYS A 178 -10.92 -10.85 -8.18
N LYS A 179 -11.53 -10.40 -9.29
CA LYS A 179 -11.78 -11.18 -10.51
C LYS A 179 -12.62 -12.45 -10.28
N VAL A 180 -13.45 -12.48 -9.24
CA VAL A 180 -14.34 -13.60 -8.91
C VAL A 180 -15.66 -13.50 -9.70
N VAL A 181 -16.14 -12.29 -9.93
CA VAL A 181 -17.35 -12.01 -10.73
C VAL A 181 -17.02 -11.04 -11.86
N GLN A 182 -17.78 -11.10 -12.95
CA GLN A 182 -17.60 -10.22 -14.11
C GLN A 182 -18.36 -8.89 -13.95
N ASP A 183 -19.50 -8.92 -13.27
CA ASP A 183 -20.38 -7.77 -13.07
C ASP A 183 -20.41 -7.34 -11.59
N SER A 184 -20.42 -6.04 -11.36
CA SER A 184 -20.50 -5.42 -10.03
C SER A 184 -21.85 -4.81 -9.71
N LEU A 185 -22.84 -4.84 -10.60
CA LEU A 185 -24.18 -4.30 -10.35
C LEU A 185 -24.91 -5.06 -9.24
N CYS A 186 -25.59 -4.32 -8.37
CA CYS A 186 -26.41 -4.89 -7.31
C CYS A 186 -27.53 -5.76 -7.88
N ASP A 187 -27.68 -6.99 -7.39
CA ASP A 187 -28.74 -7.91 -7.85
C ASP A 187 -30.16 -7.38 -7.60
N GLY A 188 -30.31 -6.58 -6.54
CA GLY A 188 -31.57 -6.02 -6.11
C GLY A 188 -32.06 -4.86 -6.96
N CYS A 189 -31.23 -3.83 -7.19
CA CYS A 189 -31.64 -2.68 -8.00
C CYS A 189 -31.27 -2.82 -9.49
N ARG A 190 -30.22 -3.58 -9.81
CA ARG A 190 -29.63 -3.72 -11.16
C ARG A 190 -29.24 -2.41 -11.86
N LEU A 191 -29.07 -1.34 -11.08
CA LEU A 191 -28.80 0.00 -11.59
C LEU A 191 -27.46 0.55 -11.12
N GLU A 192 -27.11 0.33 -9.85
CA GLU A 192 -25.88 0.83 -9.24
C GLU A 192 -24.91 -0.30 -8.91
N VAL A 193 -23.63 0.04 -8.86
CA VAL A 193 -22.56 -0.85 -8.38
C VAL A 193 -22.79 -1.21 -6.92
N GLU A 194 -22.71 -2.49 -6.61
CA GLU A 194 -22.88 -3.00 -5.25
C GLU A 194 -21.65 -2.72 -4.40
N THR A 195 -21.65 -1.57 -3.76
CA THR A 195 -20.68 -1.17 -2.73
C THR A 195 -21.28 -1.30 -1.32
N THR A 196 -20.46 -1.16 -0.29
CA THR A 196 -20.95 -1.10 1.11
C THR A 196 -21.85 0.12 1.35
N SER A 197 -21.52 1.28 0.77
CA SER A 197 -22.39 2.47 0.79
C SER A 197 -23.72 2.24 0.06
N HIS A 198 -23.71 1.55 -1.07
CA HIS A 198 -24.94 1.19 -1.77
C HIS A 198 -25.82 0.30 -0.87
N ILE A 199 -25.31 -0.85 -0.44
CA ILE A 199 -26.07 -1.83 0.35
C ILE A 199 -26.63 -1.22 1.63
N PHE A 200 -25.87 -0.38 2.34
CA PHE A 200 -26.25 0.10 3.66
C PHE A 200 -26.90 1.48 3.66
N ILE A 201 -26.81 2.28 2.59
CA ILE A 201 -27.22 3.69 2.61
C ILE A 201 -28.12 4.05 1.43
N SER A 202 -27.62 3.95 0.18
CA SER A 202 -28.35 4.48 -0.98
C SER A 202 -29.39 3.52 -1.56
N TYR A 203 -29.21 2.20 -1.36
CA TYR A 203 -30.12 1.18 -1.87
C TYR A 203 -31.55 1.40 -1.34
N PRO A 204 -32.60 1.40 -2.20
CA PRO A 204 -33.97 1.73 -1.78
C PRO A 204 -34.47 0.94 -0.57
N ARG A 205 -34.20 -0.36 -0.52
CA ARG A 205 -34.59 -1.21 0.62
C ARG A 205 -33.86 -0.82 1.91
N ALA A 206 -32.61 -0.38 1.81
CA ALA A 206 -31.88 0.13 2.97
C ALA A 206 -32.53 1.42 3.50
N ARG A 207 -32.93 2.32 2.61
CA ARG A 207 -33.65 3.56 2.97
C ARG A 207 -34.97 3.27 3.71
N GLU A 208 -35.71 2.26 3.26
CA GLU A 208 -36.92 1.80 3.93
C GLU A 208 -36.62 1.25 5.32
N VAL A 209 -35.59 0.42 5.47
CA VAL A 209 -35.16 -0.11 6.77
C VAL A 209 -34.82 1.04 7.73
N TRP A 210 -34.06 2.05 7.27
CA TRP A 210 -33.74 3.21 8.10
C TRP A 210 -34.99 4.00 8.49
N ALA A 211 -35.90 4.27 7.55
CA ALA A 211 -37.16 4.96 7.83
C ALA A 211 -38.03 4.22 8.86
N CYS A 212 -38.14 2.89 8.74
CA CYS A 212 -38.90 2.05 9.67
C CYS A 212 -38.25 1.95 11.06
N SER A 213 -36.91 2.02 11.14
CA SER A 213 -36.18 1.94 12.40
C SER A 213 -36.26 3.20 13.28
N LYS A 214 -36.78 4.31 12.73
CA LYS A 214 -36.78 5.65 13.35
C LYS A 214 -35.37 6.20 13.65
N ILE A 215 -34.33 5.62 13.04
CA ILE A 215 -32.96 6.14 13.11
C ILE A 215 -32.75 7.15 11.99
N VAL A 216 -32.35 8.36 12.36
CA VAL A 216 -31.96 9.40 11.41
C VAL A 216 -30.46 9.31 11.21
N LEU A 217 -30.04 8.96 10.00
CA LEU A 217 -28.61 8.98 9.65
C LEU A 217 -28.10 10.43 9.64
N PRO A 218 -26.80 10.66 9.95
CA PRO A 218 -26.21 11.99 9.90
C PRO A 218 -26.46 12.71 8.58
N GLY A 219 -26.57 14.05 8.63
CA GLY A 219 -26.70 14.88 7.44
C GLY A 219 -25.58 14.60 6.44
N GLY A 220 -25.93 14.41 5.17
CA GLY A 220 -24.97 14.04 4.12
C GLY A 220 -24.62 12.55 4.06
N ALA A 221 -25.31 11.67 4.81
CA ALA A 221 -25.07 10.22 4.71
C ALA A 221 -25.21 9.69 3.28
N PHE A 222 -26.17 10.20 2.51
CA PHE A 222 -26.38 9.79 1.12
C PHE A 222 -25.29 10.26 0.15
N SER A 223 -24.42 11.18 0.55
CA SER A 223 -23.24 11.61 -0.21
C SER A 223 -21.95 10.95 0.26
N MET A 224 -22.03 10.02 1.22
CA MET A 224 -20.86 9.29 1.71
C MET A 224 -20.50 8.14 0.79
N ASN A 225 -19.20 7.99 0.56
CA ASN A 225 -18.69 7.00 -0.39
C ASN A 225 -18.53 5.61 0.26
N SER A 226 -18.44 5.53 1.58
CA SER A 226 -18.21 4.29 2.31
C SER A 226 -18.99 4.20 3.63
N PHE A 227 -19.14 2.97 4.13
CA PHE A 227 -19.65 2.76 5.49
C PHE A 227 -18.69 3.32 6.56
N TYR A 228 -17.39 3.40 6.26
CA TYR A 228 -16.40 4.04 7.13
C TYR A 228 -16.69 5.51 7.35
N ASP A 229 -17.03 6.26 6.30
CA ASP A 229 -17.30 7.70 6.40
C ASP A 229 -18.52 7.97 7.30
N LEU A 230 -19.55 7.12 7.20
CA LEU A 230 -20.72 7.17 8.08
C LEU A 230 -20.32 6.92 9.53
N MET A 231 -19.60 5.83 9.78
CA MET A 231 -19.16 5.47 11.12
C MET A 231 -18.20 6.50 11.71
N TRP A 232 -17.30 7.05 10.90
CA TRP A 232 -16.36 8.09 11.29
C TRP A 232 -17.10 9.36 11.68
N LYS A 233 -18.04 9.82 10.84
CA LYS A 233 -18.87 10.99 11.16
C LYS A 233 -19.63 10.78 12.46
N MET A 234 -20.29 9.64 12.65
CA MET A 234 -21.04 9.35 13.88
C MET A 234 -20.15 9.32 15.12
N VAL A 235 -18.99 8.65 15.06
CA VAL A 235 -18.16 8.37 16.24
C VAL A 235 -17.19 9.50 16.56
N MET A 236 -16.60 10.11 15.54
CA MET A 236 -15.47 11.04 15.68
C MET A 236 -15.87 12.51 15.47
N VAL A 237 -16.94 12.79 14.71
CA VAL A 237 -17.34 14.17 14.39
C VAL A 237 -18.57 14.58 15.21
N ASP A 238 -19.65 13.83 15.08
CA ASP A 238 -20.94 14.16 15.68
C ASP A 238 -21.06 13.64 17.12
N HIS A 239 -20.14 12.77 17.54
CA HIS A 239 -20.09 12.14 18.87
C HIS A 239 -21.44 11.55 19.30
N ILE A 240 -22.07 10.83 18.36
CA ILE A 240 -23.34 10.16 18.56
C ILE A 240 -23.22 9.13 19.69
N ASP A 241 -24.29 9.03 20.48
CA ASP A 241 -24.39 8.11 21.60
C ASP A 241 -24.07 6.66 21.21
N VAL A 242 -23.41 5.94 22.14
CA VAL A 242 -22.91 4.59 21.92
C VAL A 242 -24.04 3.60 21.59
N ASP A 243 -25.21 3.74 22.21
CA ASP A 243 -26.35 2.86 21.95
C ASP A 243 -26.93 3.12 20.56
N MET A 244 -26.95 4.37 20.11
CA MET A 244 -27.39 4.72 18.75
C MET A 244 -26.42 4.19 17.69
N VAL A 245 -25.11 4.33 17.91
CA VAL A 245 -24.09 3.74 17.03
C VAL A 245 -24.22 2.22 16.99
N ALA A 246 -24.42 1.57 18.14
CA ALA A 246 -24.65 0.14 18.21
C ALA A 246 -25.89 -0.29 17.41
N ARG A 247 -27.00 0.45 17.48
CA ARG A 247 -28.22 0.19 16.69
C ARG A 247 -27.98 0.30 15.19
N VAL A 248 -27.25 1.31 14.74
CA VAL A 248 -26.86 1.45 13.32
C VAL A 248 -26.05 0.24 12.85
N VAL A 249 -25.06 -0.18 13.64
CA VAL A 249 -24.24 -1.36 13.30
C VAL A 249 -25.08 -2.65 13.28
N ILE A 250 -26.01 -2.82 14.22
CA ILE A 250 -26.91 -3.99 14.26
C ILE A 250 -27.81 -4.03 13.03
N LEU A 251 -28.40 -2.90 12.64
CA LEU A 251 -29.24 -2.83 11.45
C LEU A 251 -28.46 -3.07 10.17
N ALA A 252 -27.26 -2.49 10.05
CA ALA A 252 -26.35 -2.78 8.93
C ALA A 252 -26.00 -4.27 8.86
N TRP A 253 -25.74 -4.90 10.01
CA TRP A 253 -25.50 -6.33 10.08
C TRP A 253 -26.73 -7.15 9.66
N ALA A 254 -27.95 -6.77 10.09
CA ALA A 254 -29.18 -7.44 9.70
C ALA A 254 -29.46 -7.31 8.20
N MET A 255 -29.22 -6.13 7.61
CA MET A 255 -29.31 -5.92 6.16
C MET A 255 -28.32 -6.82 5.42
N TRP A 256 -27.07 -6.88 5.88
CA TRP A 256 -26.04 -7.75 5.31
C TRP A 256 -26.41 -9.23 5.43
N TYR A 257 -26.92 -9.65 6.58
CA TYR A 257 -27.35 -11.02 6.84
C TYR A 257 -28.49 -11.43 5.90
N HIS A 258 -29.55 -10.62 5.80
CA HIS A 258 -30.68 -10.89 4.90
C HIS A 258 -30.24 -10.93 3.43
N ARG A 259 -29.36 -10.01 3.00
CA ARG A 259 -28.84 -10.01 1.63
C ARG A 259 -28.14 -11.33 1.29
N ASN A 260 -27.42 -11.91 2.24
CA ASN A 260 -26.70 -13.15 2.03
C ASN A 260 -27.59 -14.39 2.16
N GLU A 261 -28.66 -14.36 2.96
CA GLU A 261 -29.67 -15.42 2.94
C GLU A 261 -30.38 -15.50 1.59
N ASP A 262 -30.71 -14.36 0.97
CA ASP A 262 -31.30 -14.33 -0.37
C ASP A 262 -30.36 -14.88 -1.47
N TRP A 263 -29.05 -14.97 -1.19
CA TRP A 263 -28.04 -15.50 -2.09
C TRP A 263 -27.87 -17.03 -1.98
N GLU A 264 -28.33 -17.66 -0.89
CA GLU A 264 -28.37 -19.12 -0.76
C GLU A 264 -29.68 -19.66 -1.37
N PRO A 265 -29.64 -20.51 -2.42
CA PRO A 265 -30.84 -21.13 -2.95
C PRO A 265 -31.49 -22.01 -1.87
N ARG A 266 -32.81 -21.86 -1.65
CA ARG A 266 -33.61 -22.60 -0.66
C ARG A 266 -33.67 -24.14 -0.87
N GLU A 267 -32.85 -24.70 -1.74
CA GLU A 267 -32.83 -26.12 -2.11
C GLU A 267 -31.76 -26.94 -1.38
N SER A 268 -31.16 -26.41 -0.31
CA SER A 268 -30.18 -27.17 0.48
C SER A 268 -30.34 -26.99 1.99
N GLN A 269 -31.51 -27.37 2.50
CA GLN A 269 -31.61 -27.85 3.90
C GLN A 269 -30.95 -29.23 4.11
N VAL A 270 -30.14 -29.71 3.15
CA VAL A 270 -29.34 -30.93 3.29
C VAL A 270 -27.88 -30.72 2.88
N THR A 271 -27.28 -29.55 3.11
CA THR A 271 -25.82 -29.42 3.21
C THR A 271 -25.44 -28.14 3.95
N CYS A 272 -25.18 -28.24 5.26
CA CYS A 272 -23.90 -27.67 5.71
C CYS A 272 -22.81 -28.24 4.77
N PHE A 273 -21.89 -27.42 4.26
CA PHE A 273 -20.78 -27.79 3.33
C PHE A 273 -20.93 -27.47 1.82
N VAL A 274 -21.33 -26.27 1.40
CA VAL A 274 -21.00 -25.80 0.02
C VAL A 274 -20.53 -24.33 -0.04
N VAL A 275 -19.65 -23.92 0.88
CA VAL A 275 -18.71 -22.79 0.67
C VAL A 275 -17.26 -23.31 0.55
N GLY A 276 -17.11 -24.62 0.32
CA GLY A 276 -15.85 -25.35 0.45
C GLY A 276 -15.22 -25.88 -0.85
N GLN A 277 -15.63 -25.44 -2.04
CA GLN A 277 -15.13 -26.01 -3.31
C GLN A 277 -14.39 -25.03 -4.24
N HIS A 278 -13.72 -24.00 -3.71
CA HIS A 278 -12.66 -23.33 -4.48
C HIS A 278 -11.35 -23.34 -3.68
N PRO A 279 -10.23 -23.90 -4.21
CA PRO A 279 -8.98 -24.14 -3.46
C PRO A 279 -8.35 -22.89 -2.82
N ILE A 280 -8.75 -21.69 -3.27
CA ILE A 280 -8.17 -20.42 -2.85
C ILE A 280 -8.66 -19.96 -1.47
N TRP A 281 -9.85 -20.37 -1.02
CA TRP A 281 -10.45 -19.84 0.22
C TRP A 281 -10.11 -20.65 1.49
N ARG A 282 -9.47 -21.81 1.35
CA ARG A 282 -9.09 -22.67 2.50
C ARG A 282 -8.09 -22.00 3.46
N ASN A 283 -7.26 -21.08 3.00
CA ASN A 283 -6.20 -20.49 3.83
C ASN A 283 -6.57 -19.16 4.52
N ILE A 284 -7.75 -18.59 4.24
CA ILE A 284 -8.16 -17.30 4.82
C ILE A 284 -9.18 -17.49 5.96
N VAL A 285 -9.88 -18.62 6.03
CA VAL A 285 -10.95 -18.85 7.03
C VAL A 285 -10.52 -19.75 8.21
N LEU A 286 -9.36 -20.42 8.13
CA LEU A 286 -8.88 -21.34 9.19
C LEU A 286 -7.62 -20.89 9.94
N LEU A 287 -7.21 -19.62 9.80
CA LEU A 287 -6.22 -19.00 10.69
C LEU A 287 -6.81 -17.74 11.32
N GLN A 288 -7.73 -17.92 12.30
CA GLN A 288 -7.91 -17.13 13.53
C GLN A 288 -9.24 -17.46 14.23
#